data_AF-A0A4R8XHX6-F1
#
_entry.id   AF-A0A4R8XHX6-F1
#
_cell.length_a   1.000
_cell.length_b   1.000
_cell.length_c   1.000
_cell.angle_alpha   90.00
_cell.angle_beta   90.00
_cell.angle_gamma   90.00
#
_symmetry.space_group_name_H-M   'P 1'
#
loop_
_entity.id
_entity.type
_entity.pdbx_description
1 polymer ?
#
loop_
_entity_poly.entity_id
_entity_poly.type
_entity_poly.pdbx_seq_one_letter_code
_entity_poly.pdbx_strand_id
1 'polypeptide(L)'
;MTNSPADSRPQPAARRRRPERPDLDPRGPRFGAAITAVLLLVVVFLALTGASVAALVLLSVLAALFAWGAFAGAGRHPYGALFKAYVRPRLGPPDALENAAPPTFAQGIGLLVTVTGVVLGLAGLESAVGVSAAVAFVAAFLNAVFDYCLGCQLYLLLVRAGILGRGQTAVAGG
;
A
#
# COMPACT_ATOMS: atom_id res chain seq x y z
N MET A 1 51.89 -33.54 -9.45
CA MET A 1 51.33 -32.36 -8.74
C MET A 1 51.41 -31.18 -9.70
N THR A 2 50.42 -31.05 -10.58
CA THR A 2 50.35 -29.97 -11.60
C THR A 2 49.51 -28.84 -11.03
N ASN A 3 50.12 -27.68 -10.77
CA ASN A 3 49.41 -26.49 -10.30
C ASN A 3 48.55 -25.94 -11.45
N SER A 4 47.23 -25.96 -11.25
CA SER A 4 46.25 -25.33 -12.13
C SER A 4 46.29 -23.81 -11.90
N PRO A 5 46.47 -22.96 -12.92
CA PRO A 5 46.43 -21.51 -12.73
C PRO A 5 45.01 -21.09 -12.34
N ALA A 6 44.90 -20.32 -11.26
CA ALA A 6 43.65 -19.73 -10.79
C ALA A 6 43.07 -18.80 -11.88
N ASP A 7 41.84 -19.09 -12.30
CA ASP A 7 41.05 -18.29 -13.25
C ASP A 7 40.66 -16.96 -12.59
N SER A 8 41.53 -15.95 -12.70
CA SER A 8 41.30 -14.59 -12.20
C SER A 8 40.43 -13.80 -13.18
N ARG A 9 39.17 -14.22 -13.36
CA ARG A 9 38.18 -13.38 -14.06
C ARG A 9 37.72 -12.26 -13.12
N PRO A 10 37.77 -10.99 -13.55
CA PRO A 10 37.14 -9.91 -12.81
C PRO A 10 35.65 -10.21 -12.63
N GLN A 11 35.19 -10.32 -11.38
CA GLN A 11 33.76 -10.37 -11.08
C GLN A 11 33.12 -9.08 -11.62
N PRO A 12 32.05 -9.17 -12.45
CA PRO A 12 31.35 -7.98 -12.93
C PRO A 12 30.96 -7.14 -11.72
N ALA A 13 31.44 -5.90 -11.69
CA ALA A 13 31.14 -4.92 -10.65
C ALA A 13 29.66 -5.05 -10.25
N ALA A 14 29.42 -5.39 -8.97
CA ALA A 14 28.11 -5.57 -8.39
C ALA A 14 27.15 -4.55 -8.99
N ARG A 15 26.25 -5.03 -9.85
CA ARG A 15 25.27 -4.23 -10.57
C ARG A 15 24.58 -3.39 -9.52
N ARG A 16 24.92 -2.09 -9.43
CA ARG A 16 24.35 -1.18 -8.44
C ARG A 16 22.85 -1.22 -8.67
N ARG A 17 22.13 -2.00 -7.86
CA ARG A 17 20.68 -1.92 -7.81
C ARG A 17 20.41 -0.45 -7.50
N ARG A 18 19.57 0.20 -8.31
CA ARG A 18 19.03 1.51 -7.96
C ARG A 18 18.59 1.49 -6.50
N PRO A 19 18.63 2.63 -5.77
CA PRO A 19 18.19 2.66 -4.38
C PRO A 19 16.81 2.03 -4.32
N GLU A 20 16.78 0.80 -3.82
CA GLU A 20 15.56 0.02 -3.71
C GLU A 20 14.72 0.80 -2.70
N ARG A 21 13.43 1.03 -3.01
CA ARG A 21 12.58 1.77 -2.07
C ARG A 21 12.68 1.08 -0.70
N PRO A 22 12.64 1.84 0.42
CA PRO A 22 12.99 1.30 1.73
C PRO A 22 12.26 -0.01 2.00
N ASP A 23 13.02 -1.00 2.43
CA ASP A 23 12.49 -2.29 2.86
C ASP A 23 11.66 -2.09 4.14
N LEU A 24 10.45 -2.65 4.13
CA LEU A 24 9.43 -2.49 5.16
C LEU A 24 9.21 -3.82 5.90
N ASP A 25 8.90 -3.76 7.20
CA ASP A 25 8.34 -4.92 7.90
C ASP A 25 6.91 -5.15 7.36
N PRO A 26 6.60 -6.32 6.77
CA PRO A 26 5.27 -6.61 6.19
C PRO A 26 4.13 -6.47 7.20
N ARG A 27 4.42 -6.62 8.50
CA ARG A 27 3.43 -6.50 9.58
C ARG A 27 2.93 -5.07 9.75
N GLY A 28 3.70 -4.06 9.33
CA GLY A 28 3.31 -2.66 9.39
C GLY A 28 2.10 -2.34 8.49
N PRO A 29 2.17 -2.60 7.17
CA PRO A 29 1.02 -2.49 6.27
C PRO A 29 -0.22 -3.28 6.73
N ARG A 30 -0.04 -4.49 7.29
CA ARG A 30 -1.15 -5.30 7.83
C ARG A 30 -1.84 -4.63 9.01
N PHE A 31 -1.05 -4.11 9.96
CA PHE A 31 -1.58 -3.37 11.10
C PHE A 31 -2.36 -2.13 10.65
N GLY A 32 -1.81 -1.36 9.71
CA GLY A 32 -2.52 -0.22 9.12
C GLY A 32 -3.82 -0.64 8.42
N ALA A 33 -3.81 -1.76 7.72
CA ALA A 33 -5.01 -2.29 7.06
C ALA A 33 -6.08 -2.75 8.05
N ALA A 34 -5.70 -3.32 9.19
CA ALA A 34 -6.65 -3.68 10.25
C ALA A 34 -7.39 -2.44 10.80
N ILE A 35 -6.65 -1.37 11.10
CA ILE A 35 -7.24 -0.08 11.53
C ILE A 35 -8.17 0.46 10.43
N THR A 36 -7.68 0.47 9.20
CA THR A 36 -8.43 0.98 8.05
C THR A 36 -9.72 0.19 7.82
N ALA A 37 -9.68 -1.14 7.93
CA ALA A 37 -10.85 -2.00 7.82
C ALA A 37 -11.90 -1.67 8.89
N VAL A 38 -11.49 -1.50 10.15
CA VAL A 38 -12.41 -1.10 11.22
C VAL A 38 -13.05 0.26 10.92
N LEU A 39 -12.26 1.25 10.51
CA LEU A 39 -12.78 2.58 10.19
C LEU A 39 -13.73 2.57 8.98
N LEU A 40 -13.42 1.78 7.93
CA LEU A 40 -14.30 1.62 6.78
C LEU A 40 -15.60 0.91 7.14
N LEU A 41 -15.56 -0.08 8.04
CA LEU A 41 -16.76 -0.70 8.57
C LEU A 41 -17.63 0.31 9.33
N VAL A 42 -17.01 1.21 10.09
CA VAL A 42 -17.72 2.33 10.73
C VAL A 42 -18.35 3.25 9.68
N VAL A 43 -17.66 3.57 8.58
CA VAL A 43 -18.27 4.35 7.46
C VAL A 43 -19.49 3.64 6.90
N VAL A 44 -19.41 2.34 6.64
CA VAL A 44 -20.54 1.55 6.14
C VAL A 44 -21.71 1.59 7.12
N PHE A 45 -21.45 1.39 8.41
CA PHE A 45 -22.47 1.47 9.45
C PHE A 45 -23.14 2.85 9.51
N LEU A 46 -22.36 3.94 9.49
CA LEU A 46 -22.89 5.31 9.47
C LEU A 46 -23.74 5.57 8.22
N ALA A 47 -23.32 5.09 7.05
CA ALA A 47 -24.08 5.22 5.82
C ALA A 47 -25.42 4.47 5.89
N LEU A 48 -25.45 3.25 6.44
CA LEU A 48 -26.66 2.44 6.56
C LEU A 48 -27.64 2.96 7.62
N THR A 49 -27.15 3.68 8.64
CA THR A 49 -27.97 4.27 9.70
C THR A 49 -28.47 5.68 9.38
N GLY A 50 -28.18 6.20 8.18
CA GLY A 50 -28.63 7.51 7.74
C GLY A 50 -27.77 8.68 8.20
N ALA A 51 -26.62 8.43 8.84
CA ALA A 51 -25.66 9.46 9.24
C ALA A 51 -24.76 9.86 8.05
N SER A 52 -25.36 10.28 6.93
CA SER A 52 -24.68 10.47 5.64
C SER A 52 -23.52 11.46 5.71
N VAL A 53 -23.70 12.59 6.42
CA VAL A 53 -22.64 13.60 6.63
C VAL A 53 -21.46 13.01 7.39
N ALA A 54 -21.70 12.27 8.48
CA ALA A 54 -20.63 11.67 9.28
C ALA A 54 -19.88 10.59 8.47
N ALA A 55 -20.60 9.77 7.71
CA ALA A 55 -20.01 8.77 6.82
C ALA A 55 -19.11 9.43 5.76
N LEU A 56 -19.59 10.50 5.12
CA LEU A 56 -18.85 11.25 4.10
C LEU A 56 -17.58 11.89 4.69
N VAL A 57 -17.68 12.52 5.86
CA VAL A 57 -16.54 13.13 6.55
C VAL A 57 -15.49 12.07 6.88
N LEU A 58 -15.90 10.94 7.46
CA LEU A 58 -14.97 9.87 7.81
C LEU A 58 -14.33 9.22 6.56
N LEU A 59 -15.10 8.99 5.50
CA LEU A 59 -14.55 8.51 4.22
C LEU A 59 -13.54 9.50 3.63
N SER A 60 -13.78 10.81 3.76
CA SER A 60 -12.87 11.86 3.29
C SER A 60 -11.55 11.86 4.07
N VAL A 61 -11.60 11.64 5.38
CA VAL A 61 -10.40 11.46 6.21
C VAL A 61 -9.61 10.23 5.77
N LEU A 62 -10.29 9.11 5.51
CA LEU A 62 -9.64 7.90 4.99
C LEU A 62 -9.04 8.11 3.61
N ALA A 63 -9.71 8.84 2.72
CA ALA A 63 -9.18 9.23 1.43
C ALA A 63 -7.89 10.06 1.57
N ALA A 64 -7.84 10.99 2.52
CA ALA A 64 -6.62 11.75 2.82
C ALA A 64 -5.47 10.86 3.33
N LEU A 65 -5.78 9.85 4.15
CA LEU A 65 -4.79 8.87 4.60
C LEU A 65 -4.27 8.00 3.45
N PHE A 66 -5.16 7.51 2.57
CA PHE A 66 -4.78 6.82 1.35
C PHE A 66 -3.92 7.70 0.43
N ALA A 67 -4.26 9.00 0.32
CA ALA A 67 -3.47 9.97 -0.44
C ALA A 67 -2.05 10.08 0.14
N TRP A 68 -1.94 10.20 1.46
CA TRP A 68 -0.64 10.20 2.14
C TRP A 68 0.15 8.94 1.80
N GLY A 69 -0.46 7.77 1.91
CA GLY A 69 0.17 6.49 1.58
C GLY A 69 0.61 6.38 0.12
N ALA A 70 -0.19 6.90 -0.81
CA ALA A 70 0.07 6.86 -2.24
C ALA A 70 1.21 7.80 -2.65
N PHE A 71 1.25 9.02 -2.10
CA PHE A 71 2.22 10.06 -2.50
C PHE A 71 3.50 10.06 -1.65
N ALA A 72 3.38 9.97 -0.32
CA ALA A 72 4.55 9.95 0.57
C ALA A 72 5.22 8.56 0.65
N GLY A 73 4.48 7.53 0.20
CA GLY A 73 4.88 6.13 0.21
C GLY A 73 4.43 5.39 1.48
N ALA A 74 4.16 4.09 1.33
CA ALA A 74 3.67 3.25 2.42
C ALA A 74 4.61 3.22 3.65
N GLY A 75 5.93 3.37 3.44
CA GLY A 75 6.92 3.43 4.53
C GLY A 75 6.84 4.67 5.43
N ARG A 76 6.17 5.74 4.98
CA ARG A 76 5.98 6.99 5.74
C ARG A 76 4.52 7.21 6.17
N HIS A 77 3.69 6.17 6.07
CA HIS A 77 2.29 6.26 6.47
C HIS A 77 2.17 6.50 7.99
N PRO A 78 1.22 7.33 8.48
CA PRO A 78 1.07 7.61 9.91
C PRO A 78 0.87 6.35 10.76
N TYR A 79 0.12 5.37 10.26
CA TYR A 79 -0.02 4.07 10.94
C TYR A 79 1.30 3.30 11.07
N GLY A 80 2.29 3.54 10.21
CA GLY A 80 3.63 2.97 10.32
C GLY A 80 4.39 3.49 11.54
N ALA A 81 4.21 4.76 11.90
CA ALA A 81 4.76 5.32 13.14
C ALA A 81 4.08 4.70 14.37
N LEU A 82 2.74 4.54 14.32
CA LEU A 82 1.98 3.88 15.38
C LEU A 82 2.42 2.42 15.56
N PHE A 83 2.58 1.67 14.46
CA PHE A 83 3.09 0.30 14.48
C PHE A 83 4.49 0.25 15.11
N LYS A 84 5.42 1.11 14.68
CA LYS A 84 6.78 1.16 15.23
C LYS A 84 6.82 1.49 16.72
N ALA A 85 5.94 2.36 17.19
CA ALA A 85 5.91 2.79 18.59
C ALA A 85 5.27 1.74 19.52
N TYR A 86 4.17 1.12 19.11
CA TYR A 86 3.34 0.32 20.04
C TYR A 86 3.38 -1.19 19.80
N VAL A 87 3.57 -1.62 18.55
CA VAL A 87 3.45 -3.04 18.17
C VAL A 87 4.82 -3.65 17.92
N ARG A 88 5.66 -2.99 17.13
CA ARG A 88 7.01 -3.46 16.76
C ARG A 88 7.88 -3.84 17.97
N PRO A 89 7.89 -3.10 19.10
CA PRO A 89 8.73 -3.45 20.25
C PRO A 89 8.33 -4.77 20.93
N ARG A 90 7.10 -5.25 20.69
CA ARG A 90 6.56 -6.49 21.26
C ARG A 90 6.75 -7.70 20.34
N LEU A 91 7.39 -7.51 19.18
CA LEU A 91 7.57 -8.53 18.15
C LEU A 91 9.05 -8.84 17.94
N GLY A 92 9.35 -10.09 17.60
CA GLY A 92 10.69 -10.49 17.16
C GLY A 92 11.12 -9.84 15.83
N PRO A 93 12.38 -10.07 15.41
CA PRO A 93 12.86 -9.70 14.07
C PRO A 93 11.89 -10.18 12.96
N PRO A 94 11.72 -9.43 11.86
CA PRO A 94 10.97 -9.93 10.71
C PRO A 94 11.76 -11.01 9.98
N ASP A 95 11.06 -12.05 9.51
CA ASP A 95 11.66 -13.14 8.74
C ASP A 95 12.09 -12.68 7.34
N ALA A 96 11.39 -11.69 6.78
CA ALA A 96 11.72 -11.04 5.53
C ALA A 96 11.23 -9.58 5.54
N LEU A 97 11.92 -8.74 4.77
CA LEU A 97 11.46 -7.38 4.49
C LEU A 97 10.85 -7.31 3.08
N GLU A 98 9.86 -6.44 2.92
CA GLU A 98 9.16 -6.25 1.65
C GLU A 98 9.44 -4.86 1.07
N ASN A 99 9.64 -4.79 -0.25
CA ASN A 99 9.81 -3.54 -0.98
C ASN A 99 8.59 -2.62 -0.81
N ALA A 100 8.79 -1.33 -0.56
CA ALA A 100 7.67 -0.40 -0.36
C ALA A 100 6.83 -0.10 -1.62
N ALA A 101 7.28 -0.46 -2.83
CA ALA A 101 6.62 -0.07 -4.06
C ALA A 101 5.21 -0.68 -4.24
N PRO A 102 5.01 -2.01 -4.10
CA PRO A 102 3.67 -2.60 -4.25
C PRO A 102 2.67 -2.10 -3.20
N PRO A 103 3.01 -2.00 -1.89
CA PRO A 103 2.11 -1.41 -0.91
C PRO A 103 1.75 0.05 -1.21
N THR A 104 2.70 0.85 -1.73
CA THR A 104 2.42 2.25 -2.13
C THR A 104 1.45 2.30 -3.31
N PHE A 105 1.57 1.40 -4.28
CA PHE A 105 0.60 1.30 -5.39
C PHE A 105 -0.79 0.90 -4.88
N ALA A 106 -0.87 -0.05 -3.94
CA ALA A 106 -2.13 -0.43 -3.32
C ALA A 106 -2.83 0.75 -2.62
N GLN A 107 -2.08 1.63 -1.96
CA GLN A 107 -2.62 2.88 -1.38
C GLN A 107 -3.23 3.79 -2.46
N GLY A 108 -2.63 3.85 -3.65
CA GLY A 108 -3.18 4.56 -4.79
C GLY A 108 -4.54 4.00 -5.28
N ILE A 109 -4.71 2.68 -5.27
CA ILE A 109 -6.02 2.06 -5.59
C ILE A 109 -7.05 2.39 -4.51
N GLY A 110 -6.67 2.31 -3.23
CA GLY A 110 -7.54 2.70 -2.12
C GLY A 110 -7.96 4.17 -2.23
N LEU A 111 -7.03 5.05 -2.61
CA LEU A 111 -7.31 6.45 -2.87
C LEU A 111 -8.33 6.62 -4.00
N LEU A 112 -8.13 5.95 -5.14
CA LEU A 112 -9.04 5.99 -6.27
C LEU A 112 -10.46 5.64 -5.83
N VAL A 113 -10.63 4.49 -5.16
CA VAL A 113 -11.95 4.00 -4.71
C VAL A 113 -12.61 4.98 -3.74
N THR A 114 -11.87 5.45 -2.73
CA THR A 114 -12.42 6.33 -1.69
C THR A 114 -12.73 7.73 -2.22
N VAL A 115 -11.89 8.31 -3.08
CA VAL A 115 -12.15 9.61 -3.73
C VAL A 115 -13.35 9.52 -4.66
N THR A 116 -13.51 8.45 -5.44
CA THR A 116 -14.73 8.24 -6.25
C THR A 116 -15.97 8.26 -5.35
N GLY A 117 -15.93 7.57 -4.21
CA GLY A 117 -17.00 7.62 -3.21
C GLY A 117 -17.32 9.02 -2.69
N VAL A 118 -16.29 9.77 -2.32
CA VAL A 118 -16.42 11.15 -1.81
C VAL A 118 -16.99 12.08 -2.88
N VAL A 119 -16.46 12.05 -4.10
CA VAL A 119 -16.90 12.91 -5.21
C VAL A 119 -18.35 12.62 -5.58
N LEU A 120 -18.74 11.35 -5.70
CA LEU A 120 -20.12 10.97 -5.99
C LEU A 120 -21.06 11.32 -4.83
N GLY A 121 -20.62 11.14 -3.58
CA GLY A 121 -21.37 11.56 -2.40
C GLY A 121 -21.63 13.06 -2.38
N LEU A 122 -20.62 13.88 -2.68
CA LEU A 122 -20.74 15.34 -2.80
C LEU A 122 -21.63 15.77 -3.99
N ALA A 123 -21.70 14.96 -5.04
CA ALA A 123 -22.60 15.17 -6.18
C ALA A 123 -24.05 14.73 -5.90
N GLY A 124 -24.36 14.28 -4.68
CA GLY A 124 -25.71 13.90 -4.25
C GLY A 124 -26.02 12.39 -4.30
N LEU A 125 -25.07 11.55 -4.75
CA LEU A 125 -25.21 10.09 -4.70
C LEU A 125 -24.73 9.56 -3.35
N GLU A 126 -25.52 9.77 -2.30
CA GLU A 126 -25.13 9.39 -0.92
C GLU A 126 -24.79 7.90 -0.77
N SER A 127 -25.47 7.02 -1.51
CA SER A 127 -25.20 5.57 -1.51
C SER A 127 -23.77 5.24 -1.98
N ALA A 128 -23.13 6.09 -2.78
CA ALA A 128 -21.77 5.86 -3.27
C ALA A 128 -20.74 5.87 -2.13
N VAL A 129 -20.99 6.62 -1.05
CA VAL A 129 -20.12 6.65 0.14
C VAL A 129 -20.08 5.27 0.80
N GLY A 130 -21.25 4.67 1.05
CA GLY A 130 -21.34 3.34 1.64
C GLY A 130 -20.76 2.26 0.73
N VAL A 131 -21.08 2.30 -0.57
CA VAL A 131 -20.60 1.31 -1.55
C VAL A 131 -19.08 1.35 -1.70
N SER A 132 -18.49 2.53 -1.89
CA SER A 132 -17.03 2.68 -1.96
C SER A 132 -16.34 2.24 -0.67
N ALA A 133 -16.91 2.58 0.49
CA ALA A 133 -16.39 2.14 1.78
C ALA A 133 -16.44 0.62 1.93
N ALA A 134 -17.51 -0.04 1.48
CA ALA A 134 -17.64 -1.49 1.50
C ALA A 134 -16.60 -2.18 0.59
N VAL A 135 -16.38 -1.66 -0.63
CA VAL A 135 -15.35 -2.17 -1.55
C VAL A 135 -13.95 -2.02 -0.93
N ALA A 136 -13.64 -0.84 -0.40
CA ALA A 136 -12.37 -0.60 0.27
C ALA A 136 -12.22 -1.47 1.54
N PHE A 137 -13.31 -1.71 2.28
CA PHE A 137 -13.32 -2.55 3.47
C PHE A 137 -12.92 -3.98 3.14
N VAL A 138 -13.50 -4.57 2.09
CA VAL A 138 -13.15 -5.93 1.65
C VAL A 138 -11.65 -6.02 1.32
N ALA A 139 -11.12 -5.05 0.57
CA ALA A 139 -9.70 -5.01 0.25
C ALA A 139 -8.81 -4.88 1.51
N ALA A 140 -9.16 -4.00 2.44
CA ALA A 140 -8.43 -3.80 3.69
C ALA A 140 -8.51 -5.02 4.61
N PHE A 141 -9.67 -5.65 4.72
CA PHE A 141 -9.92 -6.84 5.53
C PHE A 141 -9.12 -8.05 5.03
N LEU A 142 -9.11 -8.29 3.72
CA LEU A 142 -8.32 -9.38 3.13
C LEU A 142 -6.82 -9.20 3.41
N ASN A 143 -6.33 -7.97 3.32
CA ASN A 143 -4.94 -7.65 3.63
C ASN A 143 -4.63 -7.80 5.14
N ALA A 144 -5.59 -7.48 6.01
CA ALA A 144 -5.42 -7.60 7.45
C ALA A 144 -5.42 -9.06 7.94
N VAL A 145 -6.30 -9.91 7.41
CA VAL A 145 -6.53 -11.28 7.91
C VAL A 145 -5.74 -12.33 7.15
N PHE A 146 -5.76 -12.29 5.82
CA PHE A 146 -5.20 -13.34 4.97
C PHE A 146 -3.84 -12.98 4.38
N ASP A 147 -3.29 -11.81 4.73
CA ASP A 147 -2.07 -11.28 4.12
C ASP A 147 -2.19 -11.16 2.59
N TYR A 148 -3.43 -11.01 2.11
CA TYR A 148 -3.73 -10.97 0.68
C TYR A 148 -4.02 -9.55 0.23
N CYS A 149 -2.98 -8.85 -0.21
CA CYS A 149 -3.09 -7.53 -0.80
C CYS A 149 -3.40 -7.63 -2.31
N LEU A 150 -4.68 -7.46 -2.70
CA LEU A 150 -5.07 -7.42 -4.12
C LEU A 150 -4.24 -6.41 -4.92
N GLY A 151 -3.93 -5.25 -4.33
CA GLY A 151 -3.12 -4.22 -4.99
C GLY A 151 -1.69 -4.69 -5.29
N CYS A 152 -1.07 -5.46 -4.39
CA CYS A 152 0.25 -6.04 -4.65
C CYS A 152 0.22 -7.09 -5.77
N GLN A 153 -0.81 -7.94 -5.80
CA GLN A 153 -0.96 -8.93 -6.88
C GLN A 153 -1.19 -8.27 -8.24
N LEU A 154 -2.05 -7.23 -8.28
CA LEU A 154 -2.27 -6.44 -9.48
C LEU A 154 -0.99 -5.73 -9.93
N TYR A 155 -0.23 -5.14 -9.01
CA TYR A 155 1.06 -4.53 -9.31
C TYR A 155 2.02 -5.52 -9.98
N LEU A 156 2.20 -6.71 -9.39
CA LEU A 156 3.07 -7.74 -9.94
C LEU A 156 2.57 -8.24 -11.30
N LEU A 157 1.26 -8.39 -11.47
CA LEU A 157 0.65 -8.77 -12.74
C LEU A 157 0.92 -7.71 -13.83
N LEU A 158 0.75 -6.43 -13.51
CA LEU A 158 1.03 -5.32 -14.42
C LEU A 158 2.52 -5.18 -14.77
N VAL A 159 3.41 -5.45 -13.81
CA VAL A 159 4.86 -5.49 -14.06
C VAL A 159 5.23 -6.68 -14.95
N ARG A 160 4.68 -7.88 -14.69
CA ARG A 160 4.89 -9.08 -15.51
C ARG A 160 4.33 -8.91 -16.92
N ALA A 161 3.19 -8.24 -17.06
CA ALA A 161 2.58 -7.89 -18.34
C ALA A 161 3.32 -6.75 -19.07
N GLY A 162 4.33 -6.13 -18.44
CA GLY A 162 5.11 -5.04 -19.03
C GLY A 162 4.38 -3.69 -19.11
N ILE A 163 3.16 -3.59 -18.57
CA ILE A 163 2.34 -2.37 -18.55
C ILE A 163 2.95 -1.34 -17.58
N LEU A 164 3.29 -1.81 -16.38
CA LEU A 164 4.18 -1.10 -15.47
C LEU A 164 5.63 -1.48 -15.83
N GLY A 165 5.99 -1.26 -17.09
CA GLY A 165 7.35 -1.50 -17.59
C GLY A 165 8.36 -0.68 -16.80
N ARG A 166 9.64 -1.11 -16.83
CA ARG A 166 10.82 -0.50 -16.21
C ARG A 166 11.00 1.00 -16.56
N GLY A 167 10.11 1.86 -16.07
CA GLY A 167 10.03 3.27 -16.41
C GLY A 167 11.01 4.10 -15.61
N GLN A 168 12.30 3.98 -15.94
CA GLN A 168 13.33 4.90 -15.46
C GLN A 168 14.49 5.05 -16.47
N THR A 169 14.29 4.82 -17.77
CA THR A 169 15.31 5.09 -18.80
C THR A 169 15.25 6.49 -19.42
N ALA A 170 14.39 7.40 -18.94
CA ALA A 170 14.11 8.65 -19.68
C ALA A 170 14.38 9.99 -18.96
N VAL A 171 15.12 10.04 -17.83
CA VAL A 171 15.40 11.34 -17.13
C VAL A 171 16.86 11.44 -16.65
N ALA A 172 17.83 10.99 -17.46
CA ALA A 172 19.25 11.19 -17.16
C ALA A 172 20.06 11.50 -18.44
N GLY A 173 19.47 12.31 -19.32
CA GLY A 173 20.12 12.89 -20.48
C GLY A 173 19.60 14.31 -20.66
N GLY A 174 20.23 15.24 -19.97
CA GLY A 174 19.95 16.68 -19.99
C GLY A 174 21.01 17.39 -19.16
#